data_AF-A0A6F8YHR0-F1
#
_entry.id   AF-A0A6F8YHR0-F1
#
_cell.length_a   1.000
_cell.length_b   1.000
_cell.length_c   1.000
_cell.angle_alpha   90.00
_cell.angle_beta   90.00
_cell.angle_gamma   90.00
#
_symmetry.space_group_name_H-M   'P 1'
#
loop_
_entity.id
_entity.type
_entity.pdbx_description
1 polymer ?
#
loop_
_entity_poly.entity_id
_entity_poly.type
_entity_poly.pdbx_seq_one_letter_code
_entity_poly.pdbx_strand_id
1 'polypeptide(L)'
;MVTSMEVVMEADARAKRQAPLKVDPETDELISQGAHFLGMTKKDLVADAVRAYLAERREEIHNAMTEAMRVLDGTTKSRIALITTVSSQDIDRLGGVR
;
A
#
# COMPACT_ATOMS: atom_id res chain seq x y z
N MET A 1 10.61 31.81 3.80
CA MET A 1 9.69 30.73 3.37
C MET A 1 10.08 30.23 1.98
N VAL A 2 11.35 29.83 1.77
CA VAL A 2 11.85 29.37 0.46
C VAL A 2 12.29 27.90 0.52
N THR A 3 12.70 27.42 1.70
CA THR A 3 13.11 26.03 1.96
C THR A 3 12.03 24.99 1.67
N SER A 4 10.74 25.29 1.85
CA SER A 4 9.67 24.29 1.70
C SER A 4 9.37 23.92 0.24
N MET A 5 9.74 24.77 -0.73
CA MET A 5 9.49 24.50 -2.16
C MET A 5 10.64 23.72 -2.82
N GLU A 6 11.87 23.79 -2.27
CA GLU A 6 13.00 22.96 -2.71
C GLU A 6 12.82 21.49 -2.33
N VAL A 7 12.32 21.21 -1.12
CA VAL A 7 12.14 19.82 -0.63
C VAL A 7 11.12 19.04 -1.46
N VAL A 8 10.07 19.71 -1.96
CA VAL A 8 9.08 19.07 -2.84
C VAL A 8 9.60 18.87 -4.27
N MET A 9 10.57 19.68 -4.73
CA MET A 9 11.23 19.47 -6.03
C MET A 9 12.36 18.43 -5.96
N GLU A 10 13.04 18.28 -4.82
CA GLU A 10 14.09 17.29 -4.61
C GLU A 10 13.53 15.85 -4.55
N ALA A 11 12.31 15.68 -4.03
CA ALA A 11 11.58 14.41 -4.05
C ALA A 11 11.23 13.93 -5.47
N ASP A 12 11.02 14.87 -6.40
CA ASP A 12 10.65 14.60 -7.79
C ASP A 12 11.86 14.29 -8.69
N ALA A 13 13.08 14.62 -8.22
CA ALA A 13 14.33 14.50 -8.97
C ALA A 13 15.11 13.21 -8.69
N ARG A 14 14.58 12.25 -7.92
CA ARG A 14 15.15 10.89 -7.87
C ARG A 14 14.83 10.20 -9.20
N ALA A 15 15.62 10.49 -10.23
CA ALA A 15 15.58 9.88 -11.56
C ALA A 15 15.03 8.46 -11.47
N LYS A 16 13.87 8.20 -12.10
CA LYS A 16 13.10 6.95 -12.01
C LYS A 16 14.02 5.74 -12.17
N ARG A 17 14.56 5.25 -11.04
CA ARG A 17 15.55 4.17 -11.05
C ARG A 17 14.80 2.92 -11.46
N GLN A 18 15.23 2.30 -12.56
CA GLN A 18 14.74 0.98 -12.91
C GLN A 18 15.31 0.01 -11.88
N ALA A 19 14.43 -0.66 -11.14
CA ALA A 19 14.81 -1.67 -10.17
C ALA A 19 14.52 -3.06 -10.76
N PRO A 20 15.43 -4.03 -10.62
CA PRO A 20 15.16 -5.39 -11.03
C PRO A 20 14.05 -6.00 -10.17
N LEU A 21 13.03 -6.58 -10.81
CA LEU A 21 11.98 -7.34 -10.15
C LEU A 21 12.24 -8.83 -10.39
N LYS A 22 12.46 -9.60 -9.31
CA LYS A 22 12.58 -11.05 -9.40
C LYS A 22 11.19 -11.65 -9.42
N VAL A 23 10.95 -12.50 -10.41
CA VAL A 23 9.74 -13.31 -10.57
C VAL A 23 10.16 -14.75 -10.77
N ASP A 24 9.25 -15.68 -10.53
CA ASP A 24 9.46 -17.08 -10.89
C ASP A 24 9.44 -17.26 -12.43
N PRO A 25 9.98 -18.38 -12.95
CA PRO A 25 10.08 -18.60 -14.40
C PRO A 25 8.73 -18.65 -15.12
N GLU A 26 7.70 -19.23 -14.50
CA GLU A 26 6.36 -19.34 -15.10
C GLU A 26 5.75 -17.95 -15.29
N THR A 27 5.89 -17.08 -14.28
CA THR A 27 5.47 -15.68 -14.39
C THR A 27 6.28 -14.90 -15.44
N ASP A 28 7.60 -15.12 -15.57
CA ASP A 28 8.38 -14.46 -16.63
C ASP A 28 7.93 -14.90 -18.03
N GLU A 29 7.59 -16.17 -18.23
CA GLU A 29 7.05 -16.66 -19.50
C GLU A 29 5.72 -15.98 -19.84
N LEU A 30 4.81 -15.88 -18.87
CA LEU A 30 3.54 -15.17 -19.03
C LEU A 30 3.75 -13.69 -19.38
N ILE A 31 4.66 -13.00 -18.69
CA ILE A 31 5.01 -11.61 -18.98
C ILE A 31 5.61 -11.49 -20.39
N SER A 32 6.48 -12.43 -20.77
CA SER A 32 7.12 -12.46 -22.09
C SER A 32 6.11 -12.58 -23.22
N GLN A 33 5.23 -13.58 -23.13
CA GLN A 33 4.21 -13.86 -24.13
C GLN A 33 3.20 -12.73 -24.20
N GLY A 34 2.69 -12.27 -23.05
CA GLY A 34 1.75 -11.15 -22.97
C GLY A 34 2.32 -9.88 -23.61
N ALA A 35 3.57 -9.53 -23.29
CA ALA A 35 4.21 -8.35 -23.84
C ALA A 35 4.41 -8.47 -25.35
N HIS A 36 4.80 -9.65 -25.83
CA HIS A 36 4.95 -9.94 -27.25
C HIS A 36 3.62 -9.77 -28.00
N PHE A 37 2.54 -10.39 -27.53
CA PHE A 37 1.23 -10.33 -28.20
C PHE A 37 0.62 -8.93 -28.19
N LEU A 38 0.88 -8.14 -27.14
CA LEU A 38 0.39 -6.78 -27.01
C LEU A 38 1.29 -5.74 -27.68
N GLY A 39 2.42 -6.14 -28.27
CA GLY A 39 3.35 -5.23 -28.94
C GLY A 39 3.99 -4.20 -27.99
N MET A 40 4.13 -4.54 -26.71
CA MET A 40 4.68 -3.65 -25.68
C MET A 40 5.93 -4.25 -25.04
N THR A 41 6.68 -3.44 -24.29
CA THR A 41 7.82 -3.97 -23.53
C THR A 41 7.32 -4.74 -22.30
N LYS A 42 8.07 -5.74 -21.83
CA LYS A 42 7.78 -6.44 -20.56
C LYS A 42 7.60 -5.44 -19.40
N LYS A 43 8.41 -4.39 -19.37
CA LYS A 43 8.37 -3.34 -18.34
C LYS A 43 7.04 -2.59 -18.35
N ASP A 44 6.56 -2.20 -19.53
CA ASP A 44 5.33 -1.43 -19.65
C ASP A 44 4.11 -2.31 -19.31
N LEU A 45 4.12 -3.57 -19.75
CA LEU A 45 3.11 -4.54 -19.35
C LEU A 45 3.02 -4.67 -17.82
N VAL A 46 4.15 -4.87 -17.16
CA VAL A 46 4.18 -5.00 -15.69
C VAL A 46 3.73 -3.69 -15.02
N ALA A 47 4.14 -2.54 -15.54
CA ALA A 47 3.74 -1.25 -14.99
C ALA A 47 2.21 -1.04 -15.06
N ASP A 48 1.60 -1.36 -16.20
CA ASP A 48 0.17 -1.23 -16.41
C ASP A 48 -0.62 -2.27 -15.60
N ALA A 49 -0.15 -3.52 -15.57
CA ALA A 49 -0.75 -4.59 -14.77
C ALA A 49 -0.76 -4.25 -13.27
N VAL A 50 0.35 -3.74 -12.73
CA VAL A 50 0.43 -3.32 -11.31
C VAL A 50 -0.53 -2.17 -11.03
N ARG A 51 -0.62 -1.16 -11.91
CA ARG A 51 -1.57 -0.06 -11.75
C ARG A 51 -3.02 -0.53 -11.77
N ALA A 52 -3.36 -1.43 -12.70
CA ALA A 52 -4.70 -2.00 -12.81
C ALA A 52 -5.06 -2.81 -11.57
N TYR A 53 -4.17 -3.71 -11.14
CA TYR A 53 -4.38 -4.56 -9.96
C TYR A 53 -4.60 -3.75 -8.69
N LEU A 54 -3.79 -2.70 -8.47
CA LEU A 54 -3.96 -1.82 -7.32
C LEU A 54 -5.20 -0.95 -7.43
N ALA A 55 -5.58 -0.53 -8.64
CA ALA A 55 -6.79 0.27 -8.86
C ALA A 55 -8.07 -0.51 -8.54
N GLU A 56 -8.11 -1.79 -8.91
CA GLU A 56 -9.21 -2.72 -8.59
C GLU A 56 -9.33 -2.93 -7.07
N ARG A 57 -8.20 -3.05 -6.37
CA ARG A 57 -8.16 -3.32 -4.92
C ARG A 57 -8.08 -2.09 -4.03
N ARG A 58 -8.39 -0.90 -4.55
CA ARG A 58 -8.28 0.36 -3.78
C ARG A 58 -9.07 0.32 -2.47
N GLU A 59 -10.30 -0.20 -2.51
CA GLU A 59 -11.14 -0.26 -1.32
C GLU A 59 -10.60 -1.24 -0.28
N GLU A 60 -10.14 -2.43 -0.70
CA GLU A 60 -9.50 -3.41 0.18
C GLU A 60 -8.27 -2.82 0.87
N ILE A 61 -7.41 -2.14 0.10
CA ILE A 61 -6.20 -1.48 0.61
C ILE A 61 -6.57 -0.38 1.59
N HIS A 62 -7.57 0.45 1.27
CA HIS A 62 -8.02 1.53 2.14
C HIS A 62 -8.59 1.00 3.46
N ASN A 63 -9.39 -0.07 3.41
CA ASN A 63 -9.94 -0.71 4.60
C ASN A 63 -8.85 -1.34 5.46
N ALA A 64 -7.90 -2.05 4.85
CA ALA A 64 -6.76 -2.63 5.55
C ALA A 64 -5.88 -1.55 6.20
N MET A 65 -5.65 -0.43 5.50
CA MET A 65 -4.88 0.71 6.03
C MET A 65 -5.61 1.35 7.22
N THR A 66 -6.92 1.58 7.09
CA THR A 66 -7.75 2.16 8.17
C THR A 66 -7.74 1.27 9.40
N GLU A 67 -7.85 -0.04 9.22
CA GLU A 67 -7.78 -1.00 10.31
C GLU A 67 -6.40 -1.04 10.97
N ALA A 68 -5.33 -1.04 10.17
CA ALA A 68 -3.97 -0.95 10.68
C ALA A 68 -3.75 0.36 11.47
N MET A 69 -4.28 1.49 11.00
CA MET A 69 -4.21 2.75 11.72
C MET A 69 -5.04 2.75 13.02
N ARG A 70 -6.19 2.07 13.05
CA ARG A 70 -6.99 1.91 14.27
C ARG A 70 -6.24 1.15 15.35
N VAL A 71 -5.52 0.09 14.98
CA VAL A 71 -4.64 -0.65 15.89
C VAL A 71 -3.50 0.23 16.42
N LEU A 72 -2.98 1.12 15.58
CA LEU A 72 -1.83 1.98 15.87
C LEU A 72 -2.18 3.35 16.44
N ASP A 73 -3.46 3.69 16.63
CA ASP A 73 -3.91 5.04 17.04
C ASP A 73 -3.38 5.49 18.42
N GLY A 74 -2.68 4.60 19.14
CA GLY A 74 -1.92 4.90 20.34
C GLY A 74 -2.77 5.24 21.55
N THR A 75 -4.10 5.25 21.41
CA THR A 75 -5.01 5.56 22.51
C THR A 75 -4.93 4.47 23.57
N THR A 76 -5.13 4.83 24.85
CA THR A 76 -5.19 3.85 25.95
C THR A 76 -6.26 2.80 25.67
N LYS A 77 -7.33 3.19 24.99
CA LYS A 77 -8.40 2.30 24.54
C LYS A 77 -7.94 1.28 23.50
N SER A 78 -7.23 1.68 22.45
CA SER A 78 -6.73 0.75 21.44
C SER A 78 -5.65 -0.18 22.01
N ARG A 79 -4.83 0.31 22.96
CA ARG A 79 -3.91 -0.55 23.73
C ARG A 79 -4.63 -1.58 24.59
N ILE A 80 -5.71 -1.20 25.28
CA ILE A 80 -6.53 -2.12 26.07
C ILE A 80 -7.23 -3.13 25.16
N ALA A 81 -7.76 -2.71 24.01
CA ALA A 81 -8.38 -3.60 23.03
C ALA A 81 -7.40 -4.68 22.53
N LEU A 82 -6.13 -4.31 22.29
CA LEU A 82 -5.08 -5.24 21.88
C LEU A 82 -4.71 -6.25 22.98
N ILE A 83 -4.67 -5.84 24.24
CA ILE A 83 -4.30 -6.71 25.36
C ILE A 83 -5.45 -7.63 25.76
N THR A 84 -6.68 -7.14 25.68
CA THR A 84 -7.86 -7.83 26.21
C THR A 84 -8.62 -8.64 25.17
N THR A 85 -8.27 -8.54 23.88
CA THR A 85 -9.03 -9.15 22.75
C THR A 85 -10.49 -8.72 22.68
N VAL A 86 -10.86 -7.67 23.42
CA VAL A 86 -12.19 -7.04 23.43
C VAL A 86 -12.19 -5.89 22.45
N SER A 87 -13.23 -5.78 21.62
CA SER A 87 -13.30 -4.73 20.60
C SER A 87 -13.39 -3.33 21.22
N SER A 88 -12.87 -2.31 20.54
CA SER A 88 -12.95 -0.91 21.00
C SER A 88 -14.40 -0.44 21.22
N GLN A 89 -15.38 -1.00 20.51
CA GLN A 89 -16.81 -0.70 20.70
C GLN A 89 -17.36 -1.32 21.99
N ASP A 90 -16.92 -2.53 22.35
CA ASP A 90 -17.33 -3.18 23.60
C ASP A 90 -16.72 -2.48 24.81
N ILE A 91 -15.50 -1.93 24.68
CA ILE A 91 -14.89 -1.09 25.72
C ILE A 91 -15.73 0.16 26.01
N ASP A 92 -16.28 0.82 24.99
CA ASP A 92 -17.21 1.96 25.20
C ASP A 92 -18.49 1.52 25.90
N ARG A 93 -19.05 0.38 25.48
CA ARG A 93 -20.27 -0.17 26.09
C ARG A 93 -20.07 -0.50 27.58
N LEU A 94 -18.84 -0.87 27.96
CA LEU A 94 -18.47 -1.22 29.34
C LEU A 94 -18.08 -0.01 30.19
N GLY A 95 -18.28 1.22 29.70
CA GLY A 95 -18.03 2.45 30.46
C GLY A 95 -16.80 3.24 30.02
N GLY A 96 -16.11 2.80 28.97
CA GLY A 96 -15.00 3.51 28.33
C GLY A 96 -13.71 3.54 29.15
N VAL A 97 -12.70 4.21 28.60
CA VAL A 97 -11.41 4.45 29.26
C VAL A 97 -11.34 5.94 29.58
N ARG A 98 -11.18 6.29 30.87
CA ARG A 98 -10.98 7.68 31.32
C ARG A 98 -9.51 8.09 31.22
#